data_AF-A0A9D5FMX0-F1
#
_entry.id   AF-A0A9D5FMX0-F1
#
_cell.length_a   1.000
_cell.length_b   1.000
_cell.length_c   1.000
_cell.angle_alpha   90.00
_cell.angle_beta   90.00
_cell.angle_gamma   90.00
#
_symmetry.space_group_name_H-M   'P 1'
#
loop_
_entity.id
_entity.type
_entity.pdbx_description
1 polymer ?
#
loop_
_entity_poly.entity_id
_entity_poly.type
_entity_poly.pdbx_seq_one_letter_code
_entity_poly.pdbx_strand_id
1 'polypeptide(L)' 'IVIHGGVSLQQALIKGRPSDVKAEIEELIRTCGYDGGLVMFPSNVIQPDTPIENVIACFHAARDFKW' A
#
# COMPACT_ATOMS: atom_id res chain seq x y z
N ILE A 1 -19.81 -2.92 1.65
CA ILE A 1 -19.05 -2.63 0.40
C ILE A 1 -17.58 -2.80 0.75
N VAL A 2 -16.77 -3.43 -0.12
CA VAL A 2 -15.34 -3.66 0.13
C VAL A 2 -14.54 -3.01 -0.99
N ILE A 3 -13.51 -2.25 -0.62
CA ILE A 3 -12.57 -1.60 -1.53
C ILE A 3 -11.39 -2.53 -1.77
N HIS A 4 -10.99 -2.66 -3.04
CA HIS A 4 -9.93 -3.54 -3.48
C HIS A 4 -8.82 -2.67 -4.08
N GLY A 5 -7.62 -2.73 -3.50
CA GLY A 5 -6.46 -2.00 -3.99
C GLY A 5 -6.17 -0.75 -3.18
N GLY A 6 -5.96 0.39 -3.87
CA GLY A 6 -5.79 1.71 -3.27
C GLY A 6 -4.37 2.27 -3.32
N VAL A 7 -3.35 1.41 -3.35
CA VAL A 7 -1.94 1.86 -3.33
C VAL A 7 -1.53 2.39 -4.70
N SER A 8 -0.96 3.60 -4.71
CA SER A 8 -0.47 4.29 -5.89
C SER A 8 0.79 3.63 -6.43
N LEU A 9 0.72 3.13 -7.66
CA LEU A 9 1.90 2.63 -8.36
C LEU A 9 2.91 3.74 -8.62
N GLN A 10 2.44 4.88 -9.15
CA GLN A 10 3.35 5.93 -9.60
C GLN A 10 3.95 6.72 -8.44
N GLN A 11 3.14 7.08 -7.43
CA GLN A 11 3.60 7.94 -6.34
C GLN A 11 4.25 7.13 -5.22
N ALA A 12 3.60 6.06 -4.73
CA ALA A 12 4.14 5.24 -3.67
C ALA A 12 5.23 4.31 -4.20
N LEU A 13 4.89 3.43 -5.14
CA LEU A 13 5.76 2.29 -5.46
C LEU A 13 6.95 2.65 -6.35
N ILE A 14 6.76 3.45 -7.41
CA ILE A 14 7.83 3.78 -8.37
C ILE A 14 8.66 4.99 -7.90
N LYS A 15 8.01 6.08 -7.48
CA LYS A 15 8.68 7.35 -7.13
C LYS A 15 8.95 7.54 -5.64
N GLY A 16 8.24 6.80 -4.79
CA GLY A 16 8.31 6.98 -3.34
C GLY A 16 9.54 6.31 -2.73
N ARG A 17 9.80 6.63 -1.47
CA ARG A 17 10.72 5.87 -0.61
C ARG A 17 9.94 4.84 0.20
N PRO A 18 10.60 3.84 0.79
CA PRO A 18 9.94 2.85 1.65
C PRO A 18 9.11 3.45 2.79
N SER A 19 9.55 4.59 3.34
CA SER A 19 8.80 5.35 4.36
C SER A 19 7.51 5.96 3.83
N ASP A 20 7.54 6.44 2.59
CA ASP A 20 6.39 7.09 1.94
C ASP A 20 5.36 6.02 1.56
N VAL A 21 5.81 4.86 1.07
CA VAL A 21 4.96 3.68 0.86
C VAL A 21 4.27 3.28 2.16
N LYS A 22 5.03 3.12 3.25
CA LYS A 22 4.47 2.77 4.56
C LYS A 22 3.39 3.75 5.00
N ALA A 23 3.66 5.05 4.92
CA ALA A 23 2.70 6.08 5.31
C ALA A 23 1.38 5.98 4.51
N GLU A 24 1.48 5.77 3.19
CA GLU A 24 0.30 5.61 2.33
C GLU A 24 -0.51 4.35 2.68
N ILE A 25 0.16 3.22 2.96
CA ILE A 25 -0.53 1.99 3.41
C ILE A 25 -1.27 2.24 4.72
N GLU A 26 -0.62 2.86 5.70
CA GLU A 26 -1.24 3.14 7.00
C GLU A 26 -2.44 4.07 6.86
N GLU A 27 -2.35 5.09 5.99
CA GLU A 27 -3.46 5.99 5.69
C GLU A 27 -4.63 5.26 5.02
N LEU A 28 -4.37 4.41 4.02
CA LEU A 28 -5.39 3.60 3.34
C LEU A 28 -6.11 2.67 4.32
N ILE A 29 -5.37 2.00 5.22
CA ILE A 29 -5.98 1.12 6.22
C ILE A 29 -6.85 1.94 7.18
N ARG A 30 -6.41 3.11 7.64
CA ARG A 30 -7.19 3.96 8.56
C ARG A 30 -8.44 4.55 7.91
N THR A 31 -8.39 4.89 6.62
CA THR A 31 -9.48 5.59 5.91
C THR A 31 -10.48 4.63 5.26
N CYS A 32 -10.01 3.51 4.74
CA CYS A 32 -10.82 2.56 3.98
C CYS A 32 -11.02 1.21 4.69
N GLY A 33 -10.25 0.91 5.74
CA GLY A 33 -10.26 -0.39 6.41
C GLY A 33 -11.33 -0.58 7.50
N TYR A 34 -12.26 0.37 7.67
CA TYR A 34 -13.34 0.25 8.66
C TYR A 34 -14.12 -1.05 8.45
N ASP A 35 -14.30 -1.83 9.53
CA ASP A 35 -15.03 -3.09 9.55
C ASP A 35 -14.57 -4.10 8.47
N GLY A 36 -13.26 -4.15 8.20
CA GLY A 36 -12.68 -5.04 7.19
C GLY A 36 -12.96 -4.58 5.74
N GLY A 37 -13.32 -3.32 5.54
CA GLY A 37 -13.71 -2.76 4.25
C GLY A 37 -12.61 -2.62 3.19
N LEU A 38 -11.39 -3.09 3.45
CA LEU A 38 -10.24 -2.96 2.54
C LEU A 38 -9.51 -4.29 2.34
N VAL A 39 -9.37 -4.70 1.08
CA VAL A 39 -8.40 -5.69 0.63
C VAL A 39 -7.25 -4.94 -0.04
N MET A 40 -6.15 -4.74 0.68
CA MET A 40 -5.02 -3.92 0.23
C MET A 40 -4.16 -4.69 -0.78
N PHE A 41 -3.94 -4.07 -1.93
CA PHE A 41 -2.92 -4.43 -2.91
C PHE A 41 -2.65 -3.21 -3.80
N PRO A 42 -1.63 -3.25 -4.68
CA PRO A 42 -1.40 -2.18 -5.64
C PRO A 42 -2.61 -1.92 -6.55
N SER A 43 -2.89 -0.66 -6.85
CA SER A 43 -4.02 -0.27 -7.71
C SER A 43 -4.00 -0.91 -9.11
N ASN A 44 -2.86 -1.41 -9.56
CA ASN A 44 -2.70 -2.26 -10.72
C ASN A 44 -1.40 -3.09 -10.59
N VAL A 45 -1.00 -3.84 -11.62
CA VAL A 45 0.18 -4.70 -11.64
C VAL A 45 1.47 -3.93 -11.31
N ILE A 46 2.30 -4.49 -10.42
CA ILE A 46 3.64 -3.99 -10.09
C ILE A 46 4.50 -3.98 -11.37
N GLN A 47 5.14 -2.84 -11.63
CA GLN A 47 5.91 -2.65 -12.85
C GLN A 47 7.39 -3.03 -12.64
N PRO A 48 8.13 -3.41 -13.70
CA PRO A 48 9.53 -3.83 -13.59
C PRO A 48 10.49 -2.77 -13.03
N ASP A 49 10.12 -1.49 -13.15
CA ASP A 49 10.86 -0.34 -12.66
C ASP A 49 10.58 -0.03 -11.17
N THR A 50 9.71 -0.81 -10.52
CA THR A 50 9.40 -0.63 -9.09
C THR A 50 10.58 -1.12 -8.23
N PRO A 51 11.18 -0.26 -7.38
CA PRO A 51 12.20 -0.67 -6.43
C PRO A 51 11.71 -1.79 -5.51
N ILE A 52 12.52 -2.81 -5.30
CA ILE A 52 12.13 -3.99 -4.51
C ILE A 52 11.86 -3.66 -3.05
N GLU A 53 12.58 -2.67 -2.51
CA GLU A 53 12.41 -2.17 -1.15
C GLU A 53 11.01 -1.59 -0.95
N ASN A 54 10.45 -0.93 -1.98
CA ASN A 54 9.10 -0.38 -1.94
C ASN A 54 8.04 -1.48 -1.99
N VAL A 55 8.27 -2.54 -2.78
CA VAL A 55 7.39 -3.72 -2.78
C VAL A 55 7.37 -4.38 -1.41
N ILE A 56 8.55 -4.61 -0.81
CA ILE A 56 8.68 -5.19 0.53
C ILE A 56 8.00 -4.29 1.57
N ALA A 57 8.25 -2.98 1.52
CA ALA A 57 7.64 -2.01 2.43
C ALA A 57 6.12 -2.00 2.34
N CYS A 58 5.54 -2.12 1.14
CA CYS A 58 4.10 -2.22 0.93
C CYS A 58 3.49 -3.40 1.70
N PHE A 59 4.03 -4.61 1.52
CA PHE A 59 3.51 -5.80 2.19
C PHE A 59 3.80 -5.81 3.69
N HIS A 60 5.00 -5.39 4.11
CA HIS A 60 5.35 -5.31 5.52
C HIS A 60 4.52 -4.28 6.27
N ALA A 61 4.26 -3.11 5.69
CA ALA A 61 3.44 -2.08 6.31
C ALA A 61 2.02 -2.59 6.62
N ALA A 62 1.39 -3.33 5.71
CA ALA A 62 0.06 -3.89 5.98
C ALA A 62 0.08 -5.08 6.93
N ARG A 63 1.07 -5.98 6.83
CA ARG A 63 1.20 -7.13 7.73
C ARG A 63 1.45 -6.68 9.18
N ASP A 64 2.31 -5.68 9.35
CA ASP A 64 2.80 -5.24 10.66
C ASP A 64 1.95 -4.09 11.24
N PHE A 65 0.91 -3.64 10.52
CA PHE A 65 0.01 -2.59 10.97
C PHE A 65 -0.67 -2.94 12.29
N LYS A 66 -0.66 -1.99 13.22
CA LYS A 66 -1.35 -2.09 14.51
C LYS A 66 -2.39 -0.98 14.59
N TRP A 67 -3.59 -1.37 15.02
CA TRP A 67 -4.72 -0.47 15.23
C TRP A 67 -4.48 0.48 16.40
#